data_AF-A0A3G8GZH3-F1
#
_entry.id   AF-A0A3G8GZH3-F1
#
_cell.length_a   1.000
_cell.length_b   1.000
_cell.length_c   1.000
_cell.angle_alpha   90.00
_cell.angle_beta   90.00
_cell.angle_gamma   90.00
#
_symmetry.space_group_name_H-M   'P 1'
#
loop_
_entity.id
_entity.type
_entity.pdbx_description
1 polymer ?
#
loop_
_entity_poly.entity_id
_entity_poly.type
_entity_poly.pdbx_seq_one_letter_code
_entity_poly.pdbx_strand_id
1 'polypeptide(L)'
;MATENNYLNHTQKRDRAEAMAACADKACRDKVRAEYAAEWEKNKREVTDCSTQSECLTLARDLRLEQQAQGERMAELQEKGPGNWSDAEKAEYADLRFGDASLNQLRTVAIANANKLAGDQPMDRKRSPGWWRMWGLGRQRGSGLVGRPINIPRTPVGLTI
;
A
#
# COMPACT_ATOMS: atom_id res chain seq x y z
N MET A 1 10.32 -6.25 15.87
CA MET A 1 9.66 -7.29 15.06
C MET A 1 9.51 -6.71 13.67
N ALA A 2 10.16 -7.32 12.68
CA ALA A 2 10.13 -6.81 11.33
C ALA A 2 8.70 -6.89 10.81
N THR A 3 8.19 -5.75 10.35
CA THR A 3 7.08 -5.65 9.41
C THR A 3 7.53 -6.35 8.12
N GLU A 4 7.44 -7.69 8.11
CA GLU A 4 7.77 -8.48 6.95
C GLU A 4 6.70 -8.24 5.87
N ASN A 5 7.04 -7.35 4.93
CA ASN A 5 6.45 -7.12 3.62
C ASN A 5 4.99 -7.56 3.48
N ASN A 6 4.08 -6.76 4.01
CA ASN A 6 2.69 -7.12 4.23
C ASN A 6 1.85 -7.11 2.93
N TYR A 7 1.59 -8.29 2.37
CA TYR A 7 0.64 -8.52 1.26
C TYR A 7 -0.81 -8.75 1.71
N LEU A 8 -1.12 -8.57 2.99
CA LEU A 8 -2.49 -8.63 3.48
C LEU A 8 -3.26 -7.38 3.05
N ASN A 9 -4.56 -7.55 2.80
CA ASN A 9 -5.48 -6.44 2.65
C ASN A 9 -5.81 -5.81 4.03
N HIS A 10 -6.42 -4.63 4.05
CA HIS A 10 -6.64 -3.80 5.24
C HIS A 10 -7.49 -4.54 6.27
N THR A 11 -8.51 -5.27 5.82
CA THR A 11 -9.36 -6.11 6.68
C THR A 11 -8.55 -7.22 7.33
N GLN A 12 -7.76 -7.97 6.55
CA GLN A 12 -6.87 -9.01 7.08
C GLN A 12 -5.85 -8.43 8.09
N LYS A 13 -5.33 -7.21 7.87
CA LYS A 13 -4.43 -6.54 8.82
C LYS A 13 -5.13 -6.21 10.13
N ARG A 14 -6.34 -5.67 10.06
CA ARG A 14 -7.20 -5.40 11.23
C ARG A 14 -7.47 -6.70 11.98
N ASP A 15 -7.99 -7.71 11.31
CA ASP A 15 -8.39 -8.98 11.90
C ASP A 15 -7.16 -9.66 12.55
N ARG A 16 -5.98 -9.58 11.93
CA ARG A 16 -4.73 -10.05 12.52
C ARG A 16 -4.37 -9.30 13.79
N ALA A 17 -4.50 -7.98 13.79
CA ALA A 17 -4.18 -7.16 14.96
C ALA A 17 -5.13 -7.46 16.13
N GLU A 18 -6.42 -7.65 15.85
CA GLU A 18 -7.42 -8.07 16.82
C GLU A 18 -7.12 -9.48 17.37
N ALA A 19 -6.84 -10.44 16.50
CA ALA A 19 -6.48 -11.80 16.90
C ALA A 19 -5.20 -11.85 17.75
N MET A 20 -4.18 -11.07 17.37
CA MET A 20 -2.93 -10.95 18.14
C MET A 20 -3.16 -10.31 19.52
N ALA A 21 -4.03 -9.30 19.62
CA ALA A 21 -4.37 -8.65 20.88
C ALA A 21 -5.20 -9.56 21.80
N ALA A 22 -6.04 -10.44 21.25
CA ALA A 22 -6.83 -11.41 22.01
C ALA A 22 -5.99 -12.56 22.59
N CYS A 23 -4.75 -12.76 22.14
CA CYS A 23 -3.91 -13.87 22.57
C CYS A 23 -3.29 -13.69 23.96
N ALA A 24 -3.63 -14.56 24.90
CA ALA A 24 -3.06 -14.58 26.25
C ALA A 24 -1.60 -15.09 26.30
N ASP A 25 -1.21 -16.00 25.41
CA ASP A 25 0.09 -16.67 25.48
C ASP A 25 0.86 -16.66 24.14
N LYS A 26 2.10 -17.17 24.17
CA LYS A 26 2.96 -17.26 22.99
C LYS A 26 2.42 -18.24 21.95
N ALA A 27 1.84 -19.36 22.38
CA ALA A 27 1.35 -20.40 21.48
C ALA A 27 0.19 -19.88 20.61
N CYS A 28 -0.74 -19.12 21.19
CA CYS A 28 -1.79 -18.40 20.48
C CYS A 28 -1.20 -17.42 19.45
N ARG A 29 -0.25 -16.57 19.86
CA ARG A 29 0.40 -15.61 18.94
C ARG A 29 1.13 -16.30 17.79
N ASP A 30 1.74 -17.44 18.03
CA ASP A 30 2.42 -18.22 16.98
C ASP A 30 1.42 -18.83 15.99
N LYS A 31 0.24 -19.29 16.46
CA LYS A 31 -0.84 -19.75 15.58
C LYS A 31 -1.37 -18.63 14.69
N VAL A 32 -1.67 -17.46 15.28
CA VAL A 32 -2.13 -16.29 14.51
C VAL A 32 -1.09 -15.89 13.47
N ARG A 33 0.21 -15.87 13.81
CA ARG A 33 1.28 -15.60 12.84
C ARG A 33 1.30 -16.62 11.69
N ALA A 34 1.13 -17.91 11.99
CA ALA A 34 1.12 -18.95 10.98
C ALA A 34 -0.09 -18.83 10.03
N GLU A 35 -1.28 -18.55 10.58
CA GLU A 35 -2.50 -18.33 9.80
C GLU A 35 -2.34 -17.16 8.83
N TYR A 36 -1.89 -16.00 9.31
CA TYR A 36 -1.72 -14.83 8.47
C TYR A 36 -0.49 -14.90 7.55
N ALA A 37 0.48 -15.77 7.81
CA ALA A 37 1.51 -16.13 6.85
C ALA A 37 0.94 -16.94 5.68
N ALA A 38 -0.05 -17.81 5.93
CA ALA A 38 -0.74 -18.55 4.87
C ALA A 38 -1.60 -17.62 3.99
N GLU A 39 -2.33 -16.68 4.62
CA GLU A 39 -3.09 -15.64 3.89
C GLU A 39 -2.16 -14.74 3.06
N TRP A 40 -0.99 -14.39 3.61
CA TRP A 40 0.03 -13.66 2.87
C TRP A 40 0.48 -14.40 1.61
N GLU A 41 0.82 -15.68 1.72
CA GLU A 41 1.25 -16.50 0.58
C GLU A 41 0.14 -16.64 -0.45
N LYS A 42 -1.12 -16.75 0.00
CA LYS A 42 -2.28 -16.81 -0.87
C LYS A 42 -2.43 -15.52 -1.68
N ASN A 43 -2.45 -14.36 -1.04
CA ASN A 43 -2.57 -13.06 -1.73
C ASN A 43 -1.43 -12.83 -2.73
N LYS A 44 -0.22 -13.26 -2.37
CA LYS A 44 0.93 -13.22 -3.27
C LYS A 44 0.70 -14.09 -4.51
N ARG A 45 0.30 -15.36 -4.31
CA ARG A 45 0.06 -16.32 -5.39
C ARG A 45 -1.02 -15.86 -6.34
N GLU A 46 -2.13 -15.33 -5.84
CA GLU A 46 -3.21 -14.79 -6.69
C GLU A 46 -2.67 -13.78 -7.71
N VAL A 47 -1.71 -12.93 -7.29
CA VAL A 47 -1.08 -11.93 -8.15
C VAL A 47 0.02 -12.52 -9.04
N THR A 48 0.86 -13.41 -8.53
CA THR A 48 1.97 -13.97 -9.30
C THR A 48 1.52 -14.99 -10.33
N ASP A 49 0.41 -15.66 -10.08
CA ASP A 49 -0.07 -16.82 -10.83
C ASP A 49 -1.28 -16.49 -11.73
N CYS A 50 -1.63 -15.20 -11.83
CA CYS A 50 -2.66 -14.73 -12.74
C CYS A 50 -2.40 -15.22 -14.18
N SER A 51 -3.42 -15.78 -14.81
CA SER A 51 -3.29 -16.62 -16.01
C SER A 51 -3.66 -15.91 -17.31
N THR A 52 -4.43 -14.83 -17.23
CA THR A 52 -4.82 -14.01 -18.39
C THR A 52 -4.44 -12.54 -18.19
N GLN A 53 -4.23 -11.82 -19.30
CA GLN A 53 -3.98 -10.38 -19.25
C GLN A 53 -5.08 -9.64 -18.46
N SER A 54 -6.35 -9.97 -18.70
CA SER A 54 -7.50 -9.36 -18.02
C SER A 54 -7.56 -9.64 -16.53
N GLU A 55 -7.16 -10.83 -16.10
CA GLU A 55 -7.08 -11.22 -14.69
C GLU A 55 -5.96 -10.46 -13.98
N CYS A 56 -4.75 -10.48 -14.54
CA CYS A 56 -3.60 -9.76 -14.00
C CYS A 56 -3.86 -8.25 -13.93
N LEU A 57 -4.57 -7.71 -14.93
CA LEU A 57 -5.10 -6.37 -14.84
C LEU A 57 -6.03 -6.31 -13.63
N THR A 58 -7.21 -6.93 -13.65
CA THR A 58 -8.20 -6.89 -12.55
C THR A 58 -7.57 -6.84 -11.14
N LEU A 59 -6.64 -7.74 -10.85
CA LEU A 59 -5.88 -7.79 -9.60
C LEU A 59 -5.09 -6.52 -9.28
N ALA A 60 -4.40 -5.91 -10.25
CA ALA A 60 -3.73 -4.62 -10.02
C ALA A 60 -4.68 -3.44 -9.70
N ARG A 61 -5.97 -3.51 -10.07
CA ARG A 61 -6.97 -2.46 -9.78
C ARG A 61 -7.47 -2.70 -8.39
N ASP A 62 -7.75 -3.95 -8.08
CA ASP A 62 -8.19 -4.33 -6.75
C ASP A 62 -7.10 -4.00 -5.73
N LEU A 63 -5.81 -4.20 -6.05
CA LEU A 63 -4.68 -3.72 -5.25
C LEU A 63 -4.62 -2.18 -5.14
N ARG A 64 -5.00 -1.43 -6.19
CA ARG A 64 -5.06 0.03 -6.13
C ARG A 64 -6.20 0.53 -5.25
N LEU A 65 -7.36 -0.12 -5.32
CA LEU A 65 -8.52 0.14 -4.46
C LEU A 65 -8.19 -0.21 -3.01
N GLU A 66 -7.49 -1.31 -2.80
CA GLU A 66 -7.00 -1.72 -1.49
C GLU A 66 -6.05 -0.67 -0.88
N GLN A 67 -5.16 -0.06 -1.67
CA GLN A 67 -4.36 1.08 -1.20
C GLN A 67 -5.21 2.29 -0.81
N GLN A 68 -6.35 2.54 -1.48
CA GLN A 68 -7.27 3.62 -1.10
C GLN A 68 -7.97 3.31 0.23
N ALA A 69 -8.50 2.08 0.36
CA ALA A 69 -9.13 1.61 1.58
C ALA A 69 -8.16 1.65 2.78
N GLN A 70 -6.88 1.33 2.58
CA GLN A 70 -5.85 1.51 3.62
C GLN A 70 -5.67 2.97 4.02
N GLY A 71 -5.67 3.88 3.05
CA GLY A 71 -5.61 5.33 3.30
C GLY A 71 -6.80 5.82 4.11
N GLU A 72 -8.01 5.41 3.73
CA GLU A 72 -9.27 5.73 4.42
C GLU A 72 -9.26 5.19 5.85
N ARG A 73 -8.89 3.92 6.03
CA ARG A 73 -8.79 3.31 7.36
C ARG A 73 -7.76 3.98 8.26
N MET A 74 -6.60 4.37 7.71
CA MET A 74 -5.62 5.15 8.46
C MET A 74 -6.17 6.52 8.88
N ALA A 75 -6.97 7.16 8.02
CA ALA A 75 -7.62 8.43 8.35
C ALA A 75 -8.66 8.26 9.47
N GLU A 76 -9.51 7.22 9.42
CA GLU A 76 -10.46 6.89 10.48
C GLU A 76 -9.76 6.70 11.84
N LEU A 77 -8.66 5.96 11.87
CA LEU A 77 -7.87 5.78 13.09
C LEU A 77 -7.28 7.11 13.57
N GLN A 78 -6.73 7.92 12.67
CA GLN A 78 -6.19 9.23 13.05
C GLN A 78 -7.26 10.18 13.60
N GLU A 79 -8.48 10.19 13.02
CA GLU A 79 -9.62 10.97 13.51
C GLU A 79 -10.05 10.54 14.91
N LYS A 80 -10.02 9.22 15.19
CA LYS A 80 -10.25 8.69 16.55
C LYS A 80 -9.24 9.25 17.57
N GLY A 81 -8.03 9.56 17.12
CA GLY A 81 -6.95 10.10 17.95
C GLY A 81 -6.06 9.00 18.55
N PRO A 82 -4.72 9.07 18.42
CA PRO A 82 -3.80 8.03 18.90
C PRO A 82 -3.91 7.67 20.39
N GLY A 83 -4.37 8.61 21.23
CA GLY A 83 -4.61 8.37 22.65
C GLY A 83 -5.81 7.46 22.95
N ASN A 84 -6.71 7.29 21.98
CA ASN A 84 -7.94 6.50 22.10
C ASN A 84 -7.84 5.13 21.40
N TRP A 85 -6.66 4.76 20.89
CA TRP A 85 -6.45 3.49 20.22
C TRP A 85 -6.32 2.34 21.22
N SER A 86 -7.06 1.28 20.97
CA SER A 86 -6.77 -0.04 21.54
C SER A 86 -5.39 -0.53 21.09
N ASP A 87 -4.85 -1.54 21.77
CA ASP A 87 -3.57 -2.10 21.37
C ASP A 87 -3.64 -2.80 19.99
N ALA A 88 -4.81 -3.35 19.64
CA ALA A 88 -5.07 -3.85 18.30
C ALA A 88 -5.01 -2.72 17.26
N GLU A 89 -5.64 -1.58 17.51
CA GLU A 89 -5.63 -0.44 16.58
C GLU A 89 -4.23 0.18 16.41
N LYS A 90 -3.40 0.20 17.46
CA LYS A 90 -1.99 0.62 17.35
C LYS A 90 -1.20 -0.32 16.42
N ALA A 91 -1.41 -1.63 16.57
CA ALA A 91 -0.78 -2.64 15.72
C ALA A 91 -1.29 -2.57 14.28
N GLU A 92 -2.61 -2.47 14.09
CA GLU A 92 -3.25 -2.27 12.78
C GLU A 92 -2.67 -1.04 12.07
N TYR A 93 -2.61 0.11 12.75
CA TYR A 93 -2.10 1.35 12.16
C TYR A 93 -0.65 1.22 11.71
N ALA A 94 0.20 0.56 12.51
CA ALA A 94 1.58 0.28 12.13
C ALA A 94 1.63 -0.58 10.84
N ASP A 95 0.82 -1.64 10.78
CA ASP A 95 0.76 -2.55 9.63
C ASP A 95 0.21 -1.90 8.36
N LEU A 96 -0.75 -0.99 8.50
CA LEU A 96 -1.27 -0.18 7.39
C LEU A 96 -0.18 0.74 6.85
N ARG A 97 0.50 1.48 7.74
CA ARG A 97 1.55 2.44 7.37
C ARG A 97 2.71 1.79 6.61
N PHE A 98 3.12 0.58 6.99
CA PHE A 98 4.26 -0.10 6.36
C PHE A 98 3.87 -0.98 5.17
N GLY A 99 2.59 -1.28 4.97
CA GLY A 99 2.15 -2.21 3.92
C GLY A 99 1.91 -1.60 2.54
N ASP A 100 1.84 -0.27 2.41
CA ASP A 100 1.59 0.38 1.11
C ASP A 100 2.67 0.03 0.06
N ALA A 101 3.94 0.02 0.47
CA ALA A 101 5.06 -0.35 -0.41
C ALA A 101 4.92 -1.79 -0.93
N SER A 102 4.45 -2.72 -0.09
CA SER A 102 4.24 -4.12 -0.44
C SER A 102 3.06 -4.30 -1.42
N LEU A 103 1.96 -3.59 -1.21
CA LEU A 103 0.84 -3.60 -2.16
C LEU A 103 1.23 -2.99 -3.51
N ASN A 104 2.00 -1.90 -3.51
CA ASN A 104 2.49 -1.30 -4.75
C ASN A 104 3.43 -2.25 -5.51
N GLN A 105 4.23 -3.04 -4.79
CA GLN A 105 5.06 -4.08 -5.38
C GLN A 105 4.20 -5.16 -6.05
N LEU A 106 3.19 -5.70 -5.36
CA LEU A 106 2.26 -6.67 -5.97
C LEU A 106 1.57 -6.10 -7.20
N ARG A 107 1.10 -4.85 -7.12
CA ARG A 107 0.44 -4.19 -8.23
C ARG A 107 1.36 -4.08 -9.44
N THR A 108 2.64 -3.77 -9.21
CA THR A 108 3.67 -3.74 -10.25
C THR A 108 3.88 -5.12 -10.87
N VAL A 109 3.91 -6.18 -10.07
CA VAL A 109 4.01 -7.57 -10.54
C VAL A 109 2.81 -7.94 -11.42
N ALA A 110 1.59 -7.62 -10.99
CA ALA A 110 0.38 -7.91 -11.76
C ALA A 110 0.40 -7.20 -13.13
N ILE A 111 0.79 -5.92 -13.17
CA ILE A 111 0.93 -5.16 -14.43
C ILE A 111 2.02 -5.78 -15.32
N ALA A 112 3.14 -6.19 -14.75
CA ALA A 112 4.21 -6.84 -15.50
C ALA A 112 3.75 -8.18 -16.10
N ASN A 113 3.02 -9.00 -15.34
CA ASN A 113 2.45 -10.26 -15.82
C ASN A 113 1.40 -10.02 -16.91
N ALA A 114 0.52 -9.02 -16.75
CA ALA A 114 -0.43 -8.61 -17.79
C ALA A 114 0.27 -8.28 -19.11
N ASN A 115 1.40 -7.55 -19.05
CA ASN A 115 2.19 -7.24 -20.25
C ASN A 115 2.83 -8.48 -20.88
N LYS A 116 3.32 -9.44 -20.10
CA LYS A 116 3.87 -10.70 -20.62
C LYS A 116 2.81 -11.53 -21.34
N LEU A 117 1.59 -11.56 -20.81
CA LEU A 117 0.45 -12.31 -21.36
C LEU A 117 -0.22 -11.61 -22.55
N ALA A 118 0.16 -10.37 -22.86
CA ALA A 118 -0.42 -9.57 -23.92
C ALA A 118 0.01 -10.00 -25.34
N GLY A 119 1.07 -10.80 -25.47
CA GLY A 119 1.67 -11.17 -26.76
C GLY A 119 2.03 -9.94 -27.60
N ASP A 120 1.67 -9.95 -28.89
CA ASP A 120 1.91 -8.86 -29.84
C ASP A 120 0.95 -7.67 -29.69
N GLN A 121 0.04 -7.71 -28.71
CA GLN A 121 -0.83 -6.60 -28.36
C GLN A 121 -0.42 -6.04 -26.99
N PRO A 122 0.82 -5.51 -26.86
CA PRO A 122 1.24 -4.86 -25.63
C PRO A 122 0.23 -3.78 -25.31
N MET A 123 0.09 -3.46 -24.02
CA MET A 123 -0.93 -2.51 -23.60
C MET A 123 -0.60 -1.12 -24.19
N ASP A 124 -1.13 -0.81 -25.37
CA ASP A 124 -0.84 0.39 -26.13
C ASP A 124 -1.70 1.55 -25.60
N ARG A 125 -1.05 2.69 -25.42
CA ARG A 125 -1.65 3.97 -25.05
C ARG A 125 -2.68 4.48 -26.04
N LYS A 126 -2.58 4.08 -27.31
CA LYS A 126 -3.50 4.55 -28.35
C LYS A 126 -4.74 3.67 -28.53
N ARG A 127 -4.67 2.38 -28.16
CA ARG A 127 -5.70 1.39 -28.52
C ARG A 127 -6.80 1.20 -27.47
N SER A 128 -6.58 1.67 -26.24
CA SER A 128 -7.60 1.64 -25.18
C SER A 128 -7.70 3.00 -24.49
N PRO A 129 -8.51 3.93 -25.00
CA PRO A 129 -8.72 5.23 -24.36
C PRO A 129 -9.49 5.00 -23.05
N GLY A 130 -8.82 5.17 -21.90
CA GLY A 130 -9.47 5.10 -20.57
C GLY A 130 -8.82 4.15 -19.59
N TRP A 131 -8.17 3.06 -20.04
CA TRP A 131 -7.57 2.10 -19.11
C TRP A 131 -6.47 2.77 -18.27
N TRP A 132 -5.49 3.44 -18.87
CA TRP A 132 -4.43 4.16 -18.11
C TRP A 132 -4.93 5.13 -17.01
N ARG A 133 -6.11 5.77 -17.22
CA ARG A 133 -6.73 6.66 -16.23
C ARG A 133 -7.31 5.87 -15.05
N MET A 134 -7.96 4.74 -15.33
CA MET A 134 -8.45 3.80 -14.30
C MET A 134 -7.31 3.16 -13.50
N TRP A 135 -6.17 2.92 -14.16
CA TRP A 135 -5.01 2.24 -13.57
C TRP A 135 -3.97 3.18 -12.96
N GLY A 136 -4.15 4.51 -12.97
CA GLY A 136 -3.18 5.46 -12.40
C GLY A 136 -1.78 5.42 -13.05
N LEU A 137 -1.65 4.82 -14.24
CA LEU A 137 -0.41 4.69 -15.00
C LEU A 137 -0.24 5.86 -16.00
N GLY A 138 -0.99 6.95 -15.82
CA GLY A 138 -0.70 8.20 -16.50
C GLY A 138 0.66 8.74 -16.05
N ARG A 139 1.39 9.42 -16.95
CA ARG A 139 2.54 10.25 -16.55
C ARG A 139 2.12 11.05 -15.34
N GLN A 140 2.80 10.86 -14.21
CA GLN A 140 3.01 11.97 -13.29
C GLN A 140 3.63 13.06 -14.17
N ARG A 141 2.83 14.02 -14.64
CA ARG A 141 3.36 15.34 -14.91
C ARG A 141 3.96 15.72 -13.57
N GLY A 142 5.28 15.68 -13.49
CA GLY A 142 6.01 16.04 -12.29
C GLY A 142 5.36 17.30 -11.75
N SER A 143 4.79 17.20 -10.56
CA SER A 143 4.58 18.39 -9.75
C SER A 143 5.97 18.96 -9.59
N GLY A 144 6.30 19.93 -10.43
CA GLY A 144 7.35 20.88 -10.15
C GLY A 144 6.96 21.60 -8.88
N LEU A 145 7.22 20.97 -7.74
CA LEU A 145 7.63 21.69 -6.56
C LEU A 145 9.06 22.13 -6.85
N VAL A 146 9.14 23.16 -7.69
CA VAL A 146 10.24 24.11 -7.67
C VAL A 146 10.38 24.48 -6.20
N GLY A 147 11.52 24.14 -5.62
CA GLY A 147 11.90 24.63 -4.31
C GLY A 147 11.67 26.13 -4.33
N ARG A 148 10.67 26.59 -3.58
CA ARG A 148 10.56 28.00 -3.24
C ARG A 148 11.83 28.28 -2.45
N PRO A 149 12.73 29.16 -2.90
CA PRO A 149 13.79 29.62 -2.02
C PRO A 149 13.09 30.27 -0.84
N ILE A 150 13.29 29.69 0.35
CA ILE A 150 12.92 30.31 1.61
C ILE A 150 13.74 31.59 1.66
N ASN A 151 13.10 32.72 1.39
CA ASN A 151 13.66 34.04 1.59
C ASN A 151 13.74 34.24 3.11
N ILE A 152 14.88 33.88 3.69
CA ILE A 152 15.21 34.23 5.07
C ILE A 152 15.59 35.71 5.03
N PRO A 153 14.81 36.63 5.63
CA PRO A 153 15.24 38.02 5.74
C PRO A 153 16.50 38.07 6.59
N ARG A 154 17.64 38.39 5.96
CA ARG A 154 18.88 38.75 6.66
C ARG A 154 18.62 40.08 7.39
N THR A 155 18.47 40.00 8.71
CA THR A 155 18.64 41.15 9.58
C THR A 155 20.07 41.68 9.41
N PRO A 156 20.27 42.99 9.14
CA PRO A 156 21.59 43.57 9.10
C PRO A 156 22.14 43.68 10.52
N VAL A 157 23.18 42.91 10.83
CA VAL A 157 24.01 43.14 12.02
C VAL A 157 24.83 44.39 11.71
N GLY A 158 24.51 45.48 12.39
CA GLY A 158 25.25 46.73 12.32
C GLY A 158 26.70 46.53 12.76
N LEU A 159 27.64 46.92 11.90
CA LEU A 159 29.02 47.16 12.25
C LEU A 159 29.19 48.68 12.31
N THR A 160 29.28 49.23 13.51
CA THR A 160 29.78 50.59 13.74
C THR A 160 31.24 50.46 14.14
N ILE A 161 32.12 51.12 13.38
CA ILE A 161 33.46 51.51 13.84
C ILE A 161 33.29 52.88 14.52
#